data_AF-A0A2T3Z934-F1
#
_entry.id   AF-A0A2T3Z934-F1
#
_cell.length_a   1.000
_cell.length_b   1.000
_cell.length_c   1.000
_cell.angle_alpha   90.00
_cell.angle_beta   90.00
_cell.angle_gamma   90.00
#
_symmetry.space_group_name_H-M   'P 1'
#
loop_
_entity.id
_entity.type
_entity.pdbx_description
1 polymer ?
#
loop_
_entity_poly.entity_id
_entity_poly.type
_entity_poly.pdbx_seq_one_letter_code
_entity_poly.pdbx_strand_id
1 'polypeptide(L)'
;PTPASQPSAGRGRPKGWKPGMSYTSLRGPSSAVKPVRQAKPKTLPPGHAKRRGRPPKAPSPLPWQVYQSLEKSFAAFLCEWGSCKAELHNLDTLRRHISVVHCRKRPFVCHWDKCTEEVPTRVFADQPSLQTHIEKAHLIPFSWHVGDGPQNNSSRGQRPEDEEIPDYLKDEHGNQVTPSVRDQEVEDFVTWKNNRQKLKDLLVRMNENLPSEESDS
;
A
#
# COMPACT_ATOMS: atom_id res chain seq x y z
N PRO A 1 4.34 -2.13 -39.41
CA PRO A 1 5.68 -1.55 -39.17
C PRO A 1 5.97 -1.62 -37.66
N THR A 2 7.11 -2.21 -37.34
CA THR A 2 7.64 -2.69 -36.05
C THR A 2 7.39 -1.83 -34.79
N PRO A 3 7.19 -2.45 -33.60
CA PRO A 3 7.17 -1.75 -32.31
C PRO A 3 8.59 -1.41 -31.82
N ALA A 4 8.72 -0.24 -31.19
CA ALA A 4 9.96 0.27 -30.61
C ALA A 4 10.40 -0.55 -29.38
N SER A 5 11.70 -0.88 -29.33
CA SER A 5 12.33 -1.63 -28.24
C SER A 5 12.81 -0.71 -27.12
N GLN A 6 12.59 -1.11 -25.87
CA GLN A 6 13.04 -0.41 -24.66
C GLN A 6 14.58 -0.46 -24.50
N PRO A 7 15.19 0.54 -23.85
CA PRO A 7 16.64 0.55 -23.60
C PRO A 7 17.01 -0.45 -22.50
N SER A 8 17.78 -1.48 -22.86
CA SER A 8 18.34 -2.42 -21.90
C SER A 8 19.49 -1.78 -21.10
N ALA A 9 19.41 -1.88 -19.77
CA ALA A 9 20.39 -1.36 -18.83
C ALA A 9 21.79 -1.96 -19.10
N GLY A 10 22.74 -1.11 -19.48
CA GLY A 10 24.10 -1.48 -19.83
C GLY A 10 24.88 -2.06 -18.64
N ARG A 11 24.98 -3.39 -18.58
CA ARG A 11 26.13 -4.03 -17.93
C ARG A 11 27.35 -3.66 -18.77
N GLY A 12 28.31 -2.96 -18.15
CA GLY A 12 29.51 -2.47 -18.84
C GLY A 12 30.29 -3.56 -19.58
N ARG A 13 31.16 -3.11 -20.50
CA ARG A 13 31.95 -3.96 -21.39
C ARG A 13 32.61 -5.15 -20.69
N PRO A 14 32.57 -6.36 -21.29
CA PRO A 14 33.27 -7.52 -20.77
C PRO A 14 34.77 -7.25 -20.63
N LYS A 15 35.35 -7.85 -19.59
CA LYS A 15 36.78 -7.73 -19.31
C LYS A 15 37.58 -8.34 -20.46
N GLY A 16 38.41 -7.53 -21.13
CA GLY A 16 39.22 -7.93 -22.29
C GLY A 16 38.69 -7.47 -23.65
N TRP A 17 37.53 -6.79 -23.71
CA TRP A 17 37.00 -6.25 -24.96
C TRP A 17 37.83 -5.04 -25.44
N LYS A 18 38.26 -5.03 -26.72
CA LYS A 18 38.96 -3.92 -27.38
C LYS A 18 38.15 -3.38 -28.58
N PRO A 19 38.27 -2.08 -28.92
CA PRO A 19 37.60 -1.48 -30.08
C PRO A 19 37.87 -2.28 -31.36
N GLY A 20 36.80 -2.72 -32.02
CA GLY A 20 36.86 -3.57 -33.22
C GLY A 20 36.54 -5.05 -33.01
N MET A 21 36.38 -5.54 -31.77
CA MET A 21 36.01 -6.93 -31.49
C MET A 21 34.48 -7.09 -31.31
N SER A 22 33.87 -8.03 -32.03
CA SER A 22 32.45 -8.37 -31.81
C SER A 22 32.27 -9.12 -30.48
N TYR A 23 31.14 -8.93 -29.81
CA TYR A 23 30.84 -9.65 -28.55
C TYR A 23 30.79 -11.16 -28.74
N THR A 24 30.42 -11.61 -29.95
CA THR A 24 30.35 -13.01 -30.35
C THR A 24 31.74 -13.65 -30.42
N SER A 25 32.77 -12.89 -30.78
CA SER A 25 34.16 -13.36 -30.84
C SER A 25 34.74 -13.74 -29.46
N LEU A 26 34.12 -13.29 -28.36
CA LEU A 26 34.49 -13.68 -26.98
C LEU A 26 33.77 -14.95 -26.51
N ARG A 27 32.72 -15.38 -27.20
CA ARG A 27 32.06 -16.68 -26.99
C ARG A 27 32.60 -17.65 -28.04
N GLY A 28 33.78 -18.18 -27.78
CA GLY A 28 34.31 -19.31 -28.56
C GLY A 28 33.32 -20.48 -28.60
N PRO A 29 33.44 -21.39 -29.59
CA PRO A 29 32.54 -22.52 -29.75
C PRO A 29 32.57 -23.40 -28.48
N SER A 30 31.38 -23.76 -28.00
CA SER A 30 31.16 -24.58 -26.83
C SER A 30 31.72 -26.00 -27.02
N SER A 31 32.80 -26.34 -26.32
CA SER A 31 33.10 -27.70 -25.82
C SER A 31 34.52 -27.75 -25.23
N ALA A 32 34.67 -27.20 -24.03
CA ALA A 32 35.73 -27.62 -23.13
C ALA A 32 35.24 -27.40 -21.70
N VAL A 33 34.95 -28.50 -21.01
CA VAL A 33 34.80 -28.54 -19.56
C VAL A 33 36.02 -27.84 -18.98
N LYS A 34 35.85 -26.63 -18.46
CA LYS A 34 36.91 -25.99 -17.68
C LYS A 34 37.02 -26.79 -16.40
N PRO A 35 38.19 -27.35 -16.03
CA PRO A 35 38.31 -27.94 -14.70
C PRO A 35 37.98 -26.84 -13.69
N VAL A 36 37.11 -27.16 -12.73
CA VAL A 36 36.86 -26.35 -11.54
C VAL A 36 38.22 -26.08 -10.93
N ARG A 37 38.74 -24.86 -11.11
CA ARG A 37 39.90 -24.41 -10.34
C ARG A 37 39.40 -24.34 -8.91
N GLN A 38 39.77 -25.33 -8.11
CA GLN A 38 39.68 -25.22 -6.66
C GLN A 38 40.33 -23.89 -6.28
N ALA A 39 39.55 -23.00 -5.69
CA ALA A 39 40.07 -21.76 -5.14
C ALA A 39 41.00 -22.13 -3.99
N LYS A 40 42.30 -22.27 -4.26
CA LYS A 40 43.30 -22.24 -3.19
C LYS A 40 43.07 -20.94 -2.42
N PRO A 41 42.84 -20.99 -1.09
CA PRO A 41 42.80 -19.77 -0.30
C PRO A 41 44.17 -19.10 -0.46
N LYS A 42 44.22 -18.00 -1.21
CA LYS A 42 45.39 -17.13 -1.19
C LYS A 42 45.42 -16.50 0.20
N THR A 43 46.27 -17.02 1.06
CA THR A 43 46.77 -16.25 2.20
C THR A 43 47.43 -15.01 1.63
N LEU A 44 46.74 -13.88 1.71
CA LEU A 44 47.33 -12.58 1.41
C LEU A 44 48.35 -12.29 2.52
N PRO A 45 49.58 -11.85 2.19
CA PRO A 45 50.52 -11.40 3.20
C PRO A 45 49.93 -10.22 3.98
N PRO A 46 50.17 -10.12 5.30
CA PRO A 46 49.70 -9.00 6.10
C PRO A 46 50.45 -7.74 5.63
N GLY A 47 49.73 -6.77 5.05
CA GLY A 47 50.34 -5.49 4.68
C GLY A 47 49.70 -4.73 3.53
N HIS A 48 48.74 -5.30 2.80
CA HIS A 48 48.08 -4.56 1.72
C HIS A 48 46.83 -3.85 2.24
N ALA A 49 46.96 -2.57 2.57
CA ALA A 49 45.83 -1.70 2.88
C ALA A 49 44.84 -1.71 1.68
N LYS A 50 43.63 -2.24 1.89
CA LYS A 50 42.55 -2.16 0.90
C LYS A 50 42.29 -0.68 0.61
N ARG A 51 42.16 -0.32 -0.67
CA ARG A 51 41.81 1.04 -1.10
C ARG A 51 40.56 1.50 -0.35
N ARG A 52 40.62 2.67 0.30
CA ARG A 52 39.47 3.28 1.00
C ARG A 52 38.35 3.50 -0.01
N GLY A 53 37.41 2.57 -0.05
CA GLY A 53 36.14 2.74 -0.76
C GLY A 53 35.28 3.77 -0.04
N ARG A 54 34.20 4.19 -0.71
CA ARG A 54 33.16 5.05 -0.14
C ARG A 54 32.73 4.50 1.23
N PRO A 55 32.58 5.34 2.27
CA PRO A 55 32.07 4.89 3.55
C PRO A 55 30.75 4.12 3.36
N PRO A 56 30.48 3.10 4.19
CA PRO A 56 29.22 2.37 4.13
C PRO A 56 28.07 3.36 4.25
N LYS A 57 27.04 3.18 3.40
CA LYS A 57 25.80 3.96 3.54
C LYS A 57 25.24 3.68 4.94
N ALA A 58 24.76 4.73 5.60
CA ALA A 58 24.01 4.59 6.83
C ALA A 58 22.88 3.56 6.63
N PRO A 59 22.57 2.76 7.67
CA PRO A 59 21.45 1.82 7.59
C PRO A 59 20.17 2.59 7.25
N SER A 60 19.34 2.03 6.37
CA SER A 60 18.02 2.59 6.11
C SER A 60 17.19 2.58 7.40
N PRO A 61 16.39 3.62 7.67
CA PRO A 61 15.51 3.65 8.83
C PRO A 61 14.58 2.44 8.84
N LEU A 62 14.20 2.00 10.04
CA LEU A 62 13.27 0.89 10.20
C LEU A 62 11.88 1.29 9.65
N PRO A 63 11.09 0.35 9.11
CA PRO A 63 9.77 0.67 8.54
C PRO A 63 8.83 1.47 9.48
N TRP A 64 8.90 1.23 10.80
CA TRP A 64 8.09 1.95 11.77
C TRP A 64 8.54 3.41 11.96
N GLN A 65 9.84 3.70 11.87
CA GLN A 65 10.37 5.07 11.94
C GLN A 65 9.92 5.88 10.74
N VAL A 66 9.93 5.25 9.55
CA VAL A 66 9.38 5.83 8.33
C VAL A 66 7.88 6.10 8.53
N TYR A 67 7.13 5.14 9.07
CA TYR A 67 5.69 5.29 9.32
C TYR A 67 5.35 6.45 10.27
N GLN A 68 6.15 6.64 11.33
CA GLN A 68 5.96 7.69 12.32
C GLN A 68 6.38 9.07 11.79
N SER A 69 7.36 9.12 10.89
CA SER A 69 7.82 10.35 10.25
C SER A 69 6.88 10.88 9.17
N LEU A 70 5.89 10.09 8.73
CA LEU A 70 4.88 10.54 7.78
C LEU A 70 3.92 11.52 8.45
N GLU A 71 3.84 12.73 7.93
CA GLU A 71 2.77 13.67 8.28
C GLU A 71 1.43 13.14 7.76
N LYS A 72 0.56 12.70 8.68
CA LYS A 72 -0.78 12.21 8.35
C LYS A 72 -1.75 13.39 8.45
N SER A 73 -2.13 13.97 7.32
CA SER A 73 -3.24 14.93 7.26
C SER A 73 -4.54 14.18 6.99
N PHE A 74 -5.53 14.31 7.87
CA PHE A 74 -6.90 13.89 7.59
C PHE A 74 -7.64 15.05 6.96
N ALA A 75 -8.46 14.77 5.94
CA ALA A 75 -9.31 15.78 5.38
C ALA A 75 -10.45 16.12 6.35
N ALA A 76 -10.71 17.42 6.52
CA ALA A 76 -11.81 17.90 7.34
C ALA A 76 -13.12 17.83 6.55
N PHE A 77 -14.18 17.27 7.15
CA PHE A 77 -15.51 17.25 6.55
C PHE A 77 -16.28 18.48 7.01
N LEU A 78 -16.08 19.59 6.29
CA LEU A 78 -16.73 20.87 6.62
C LEU A 78 -18.17 20.89 6.13
N CYS A 79 -19.08 21.36 6.98
CA CYS A 79 -20.43 21.69 6.55
C CYS A 79 -20.45 23.10 5.97
N GLU A 80 -20.69 23.21 4.67
CA GLU A 80 -20.76 24.49 3.94
C GLU A 80 -22.20 25.03 3.84
N TRP A 81 -23.05 24.70 4.81
CA TRP A 81 -24.36 25.31 4.92
C TRP A 81 -24.19 26.77 5.34
N GLY A 82 -24.92 27.73 4.78
CA GLY A 82 -24.55 29.16 4.75
C GLY A 82 -24.06 29.85 6.05
N SER A 83 -24.39 29.35 7.24
CA SER A 83 -23.82 29.82 8.53
C SER A 83 -23.26 28.70 9.42
N CYS A 84 -23.25 27.46 8.96
CA CYS A 84 -22.69 26.34 9.68
C CYS A 84 -21.17 26.30 9.49
N LYS A 85 -20.43 26.09 10.59
CA LYS A 85 -18.97 25.90 10.59
C LYS A 85 -18.62 24.57 11.25
N ALA A 86 -19.51 23.60 11.16
CA ALA A 86 -19.29 22.30 11.77
C ALA A 86 -18.18 21.56 11.02
N GLU A 87 -17.11 21.22 11.73
CA GLU A 87 -16.06 20.35 11.25
C GLU A 87 -16.34 18.93 11.73
N LEU A 88 -16.51 18.02 10.78
CA LEU A 88 -16.88 16.64 11.05
C LEU A 88 -15.76 15.71 10.60
N HIS A 89 -15.80 14.48 11.13
CA HIS A 89 -14.70 13.52 10.98
C HIS A 89 -14.95 12.51 9.84
N ASN A 90 -16.20 12.38 9.39
CA ASN A 90 -16.63 11.40 8.38
C ASN A 90 -17.85 11.93 7.60
N LEU A 91 -18.01 11.52 6.35
CA LEU A 91 -19.21 11.84 5.56
C LEU A 91 -20.52 11.39 6.18
N ASP A 92 -20.57 10.24 6.83
CA ASP A 92 -21.79 9.75 7.49
C ASP A 92 -22.21 10.66 8.65
N THR A 93 -21.22 11.23 9.35
CA THR A 93 -21.49 12.23 10.39
C THR A 93 -21.98 13.54 9.78
N LEU A 94 -21.48 13.94 8.60
CA LEU A 94 -21.96 15.09 7.85
C LEU A 94 -23.40 14.89 7.35
N ARG A 95 -23.72 13.72 6.76
CA ARG A 95 -25.09 13.36 6.36
C ARG A 95 -26.07 13.47 7.53
N ARG A 96 -25.71 12.90 8.68
CA ARG A 96 -26.55 12.95 9.89
C ARG A 96 -26.65 14.37 10.46
N HIS A 97 -25.57 15.13 10.44
CA HIS A 97 -25.57 16.53 10.86
C HIS A 97 -26.56 17.35 10.02
N ILE A 98 -26.48 17.25 8.69
CA ILE A 98 -27.36 17.99 7.79
C ILE A 98 -28.83 17.61 8.00
N SER A 99 -29.12 16.31 8.13
CA SER A 99 -30.50 15.85 8.31
C SER A 99 -31.15 16.36 9.60
N VAL A 100 -30.38 16.43 10.70
CA VAL A 100 -30.88 16.82 12.02
C VAL A 100 -30.88 18.34 12.22
N VAL A 101 -29.84 19.03 11.75
CA VAL A 101 -29.63 20.47 11.99
C VAL A 101 -30.34 21.32 10.94
N HIS A 102 -30.29 20.91 9.66
CA HIS A 102 -30.75 21.74 8.55
C HIS A 102 -32.07 21.26 7.94
N CYS A 103 -32.35 19.96 7.92
CA CYS A 103 -33.55 19.42 7.26
C CYS A 103 -34.75 19.18 8.20
N ARG A 104 -34.69 19.61 9.48
CA ARG A 104 -35.72 19.26 10.48
C ARG A 104 -36.94 20.20 10.50
N LYS A 105 -36.78 21.47 10.13
CA LYS A 105 -37.85 22.48 10.20
C LYS A 105 -38.12 23.08 8.83
N ARG A 106 -39.39 23.42 8.57
CA ARG A 106 -39.77 24.21 7.39
C ARG A 106 -39.31 25.67 7.57
N PRO A 107 -38.97 26.38 6.48
CA PRO A 107 -39.07 25.94 5.08
C PRO A 107 -37.94 25.00 4.65
N PHE A 108 -38.24 24.00 3.80
CA PHE A 108 -37.23 23.07 3.28
C PHE A 108 -36.53 23.71 2.08
N VAL A 109 -35.47 24.47 2.34
CA VAL A 109 -34.67 25.15 1.32
C VAL A 109 -33.22 24.72 1.46
N CYS A 110 -32.56 24.45 0.34
CA CYS A 110 -31.13 24.17 0.35
C CYS A 110 -30.37 25.49 0.55
N HIS A 111 -29.57 25.58 1.60
CA HIS A 111 -28.66 26.70 1.83
C HIS A 111 -27.19 26.30 1.77
N TRP A 112 -26.86 25.32 0.93
CA TRP A 112 -25.46 24.99 0.65
C TRP A 112 -24.83 26.13 -0.15
N ASP A 113 -23.59 26.53 0.19
CA ASP A 113 -22.88 27.74 -0.28
C ASP A 113 -23.18 28.11 -1.75
N LYS A 114 -22.88 27.22 -2.70
CA LYS A 114 -23.10 27.45 -4.13
C LYS A 114 -24.52 27.18 -4.62
N CYS A 115 -25.36 26.53 -3.81
CA CYS A 115 -26.73 26.16 -4.18
C CYS A 115 -27.74 27.30 -3.97
N THR A 116 -27.44 28.25 -3.07
CA THR A 116 -28.32 29.41 -2.83
C THR A 116 -28.31 30.41 -3.97
N GLU A 117 -27.26 30.40 -4.78
CA GLU A 117 -27.08 31.33 -5.90
C GLU A 117 -27.85 30.89 -7.15
N GLU A 118 -28.31 29.63 -7.22
CA GLU A 118 -29.15 29.17 -8.32
C GLU A 118 -30.57 29.77 -8.20
N VAL A 119 -30.90 30.64 -9.15
CA VAL A 119 -32.25 31.21 -9.31
C VAL A 119 -33.06 30.31 -10.25
N PRO A 120 -34.26 29.83 -9.87
CA PRO A 120 -34.99 30.11 -8.62
C PRO A 120 -34.50 29.28 -7.43
N THR A 121 -34.55 29.88 -6.24
CA THR A 121 -34.26 29.19 -4.97
C THR A 121 -35.11 27.93 -4.85
N ARG A 122 -34.45 26.76 -4.81
CA ARG A 122 -35.13 25.47 -4.78
C ARG A 122 -35.80 25.25 -3.42
N VAL A 123 -37.11 25.44 -3.40
CA VAL A 123 -37.97 25.08 -2.26
C VAL A 123 -38.50 23.67 -2.47
N PHE A 124 -38.37 22.84 -1.44
CA PHE A 124 -38.81 21.46 -1.46
C PHE A 124 -40.11 21.29 -0.66
N ALA A 125 -40.98 20.39 -1.10
CA ALA A 125 -42.24 20.10 -0.40
C ALA A 125 -41.99 19.33 0.92
N ASP A 126 -41.03 18.40 0.87
CA ASP A 126 -40.80 17.39 1.90
C ASP A 126 -39.32 17.24 2.26
N GLN A 127 -39.05 16.92 3.53
CA GLN A 127 -37.72 16.60 4.05
C GLN A 127 -36.92 15.59 3.19
N PRO A 128 -37.46 14.42 2.78
CA PRO A 128 -36.70 13.45 1.98
C PRO A 128 -36.29 13.99 0.60
N SER A 129 -37.09 14.88 -0.01
CA SER A 129 -36.74 15.47 -1.30
C SER A 129 -35.56 16.43 -1.19
N LEU A 130 -35.52 17.25 -0.12
CA LEU A 130 -34.36 18.08 0.21
C LEU A 130 -33.11 17.23 0.50
N GLN A 131 -33.24 16.15 1.27
CA GLN A 131 -32.11 15.26 1.56
C GLN A 131 -31.55 14.59 0.31
N THR A 132 -32.42 14.10 -0.59
CA THR A 132 -31.99 13.47 -1.86
C THR A 132 -31.26 14.47 -2.75
N HIS A 133 -31.72 15.73 -2.77
CA HIS A 133 -31.04 16.79 -3.49
C HIS A 133 -29.64 17.06 -2.92
N ILE A 134 -29.52 17.21 -1.60
CA ILE A 134 -28.23 17.47 -0.95
C ILE A 134 -27.25 16.31 -1.18
N GLU A 135 -27.73 15.07 -1.06
CA GLU A 135 -26.92 13.88 -1.30
C GLU A 135 -26.35 13.91 -2.72
N LYS A 136 -27.22 14.10 -3.73
CA LYS A 136 -26.81 14.04 -5.14
C LYS A 136 -25.99 15.24 -5.60
N ALA A 137 -26.35 16.44 -5.16
CA ALA A 137 -25.76 17.68 -5.64
C ALA A 137 -24.50 18.09 -4.88
N HIS A 138 -24.39 17.74 -3.59
CA HIS A 138 -23.31 18.24 -2.72
C HIS A 138 -22.47 17.10 -2.15
N LEU A 139 -23.09 16.07 -1.56
CA LEU A 139 -22.33 15.05 -0.83
C LEU A 139 -21.65 14.03 -1.73
N ILE A 140 -22.28 13.60 -2.82
CA ILE A 140 -21.65 12.70 -3.79
C ILE A 140 -20.43 13.38 -4.46
N PRO A 141 -20.52 14.60 -5.02
CA PRO A 141 -19.32 15.25 -5.56
C PRO A 141 -18.22 15.45 -4.51
N PHE A 142 -18.60 15.78 -3.28
CA PHE A 142 -17.63 15.92 -2.18
C PHE A 142 -16.95 14.57 -1.86
N SER A 143 -17.69 13.46 -1.84
CA SER A 143 -17.13 12.13 -1.57
C SER A 143 -16.14 11.67 -2.64
N TRP A 144 -16.29 12.13 -3.88
CA TRP A 144 -15.33 11.85 -4.94
C TRP A 144 -13.99 12.56 -4.74
N HIS A 145 -14.00 13.73 -4.07
CA HIS A 145 -12.79 14.49 -3.80
C HIS A 145 -12.08 14.07 -2.53
N VAL A 146 -12.83 13.72 -1.48
CA VAL A 146 -12.30 13.56 -0.12
C VAL A 146 -12.43 12.11 0.40
N GLY A 147 -13.25 11.28 -0.24
CA GLY A 147 -13.65 9.98 0.26
C GLY A 147 -14.66 10.06 1.40
N ASP A 148 -15.00 8.90 1.98
CA ASP A 148 -15.95 8.82 3.10
C ASP A 148 -15.32 9.13 4.47
N GLY A 149 -14.00 9.04 4.56
CA GLY A 149 -13.26 9.22 5.82
C GLY A 149 -13.31 7.99 6.73
N PRO A 150 -12.68 8.08 7.90
CA PRO A 150 -12.57 6.95 8.82
C PRO A 150 -13.93 6.50 9.34
N GLN A 151 -14.36 5.29 8.99
CA GLN A 151 -15.56 4.69 9.56
C GLN A 151 -15.22 4.01 10.89
N ASN A 152 -15.81 4.50 11.98
CA ASN A 152 -15.71 3.83 13.29
C ASN A 152 -16.67 2.63 13.42
N ASN A 153 -17.28 2.21 12.31
CA ASN A 153 -18.04 0.97 12.24
C ASN A 153 -17.11 -0.24 12.06
N SER A 154 -15.83 -0.15 12.45
CA SER A 154 -14.90 -1.29 12.44
C SER A 154 -15.64 -2.47 13.05
N SER A 155 -16.05 -3.37 12.17
CA SER A 155 -17.09 -4.35 12.43
C SER A 155 -16.65 -5.09 13.67
N ARG A 156 -17.35 -4.88 14.79
CA ARG A 156 -17.10 -5.65 16.00
C ARG A 156 -17.45 -7.09 15.67
N GLY A 157 -16.48 -7.84 15.17
CA GLY A 157 -16.59 -9.28 14.96
C GLY A 157 -17.73 -9.73 14.04
N GLN A 158 -18.15 -8.95 13.03
CA GLN A 158 -18.77 -9.62 11.89
C GLN A 158 -17.64 -10.38 11.18
N ARG A 159 -17.39 -11.62 11.63
CA ARG A 159 -17.02 -12.66 10.66
C ARG A 159 -18.06 -12.52 9.56
N PRO A 160 -17.68 -12.33 8.28
CA PRO A 160 -18.65 -12.50 7.22
C PRO A 160 -19.31 -13.85 7.46
N GLU A 161 -20.59 -13.84 7.81
CA GLU A 161 -21.37 -15.07 7.81
C GLU A 161 -21.39 -15.50 6.34
N ASP A 162 -20.83 -16.69 6.12
CA ASP A 162 -20.86 -17.47 4.89
C ASP A 162 -20.27 -16.75 3.67
N GLU A 163 -18.97 -16.85 3.39
CA GLU A 163 -18.38 -17.94 2.59
C GLU A 163 -18.92 -18.12 1.17
N GLU A 164 -19.83 -17.29 0.67
CA GLU A 164 -20.17 -17.32 -0.76
C GLU A 164 -19.04 -16.68 -1.58
N ILE A 165 -18.30 -17.53 -2.28
CA ILE A 165 -17.31 -17.11 -3.26
C ILE A 165 -18.06 -16.31 -4.35
N PRO A 166 -17.62 -15.08 -4.67
CA PRO A 166 -18.28 -14.26 -5.69
C PRO A 166 -18.41 -14.99 -7.03
N ASP A 167 -19.51 -14.74 -7.76
CA ASP A 167 -19.83 -15.47 -9.00
C ASP A 167 -18.76 -15.33 -10.09
N TYR A 168 -17.98 -14.25 -10.09
CA TYR A 168 -16.87 -14.10 -11.03
C TYR A 168 -15.67 -15.03 -10.75
N LEU A 169 -15.66 -15.75 -9.63
CA LEU A 169 -14.68 -16.81 -9.30
C LEU A 169 -15.23 -18.23 -9.55
N LYS A 170 -16.49 -18.35 -9.98
CA LYS A 170 -17.14 -19.61 -10.36
C LYS A 170 -17.15 -19.76 -11.89
N ASP A 171 -17.16 -20.99 -12.39
CA ASP A 171 -17.40 -21.27 -13.80
C ASP A 171 -18.90 -21.18 -14.14
N GLU A 172 -19.26 -21.39 -15.41
CA GLU A 172 -20.66 -21.40 -15.89
C GLU A 172 -21.52 -22.50 -15.23
N HIS A 173 -20.90 -23.46 -14.54
CA HIS A 173 -21.54 -24.56 -13.84
C HIS A 173 -21.56 -24.37 -12.31
N GLY A 174 -21.05 -23.23 -11.81
CA GLY A 174 -20.98 -22.92 -10.38
C GLY A 174 -19.79 -23.52 -9.64
N ASN A 175 -18.85 -24.18 -10.32
CA ASN A 175 -17.64 -24.71 -9.70
C ASN A 175 -16.59 -23.60 -9.54
N GLN A 176 -15.88 -23.63 -8.42
CA GLN A 176 -14.81 -22.67 -8.15
C GLN A 176 -13.61 -22.90 -9.11
N VAL A 177 -13.29 -21.93 -9.95
CA VAL A 177 -12.18 -22.02 -10.92
C VAL A 177 -10.81 -21.81 -10.25
N THR A 178 -10.78 -21.02 -9.17
CA THR A 178 -9.55 -20.74 -8.43
C THR A 178 -9.46 -21.63 -7.20
N PRO A 179 -8.49 -22.55 -7.08
CA PRO A 179 -8.34 -23.39 -5.89
C PRO A 179 -8.35 -22.57 -4.61
N SER A 180 -9.14 -23.01 -3.62
CA SER A 180 -9.21 -22.34 -2.32
C SER A 180 -7.90 -22.50 -1.56
N VAL A 181 -7.36 -21.40 -1.05
CA VAL A 181 -6.20 -21.39 -0.14
C VAL A 181 -6.59 -21.54 1.34
N ARG A 182 -7.88 -21.63 1.66
CA ARG A 182 -8.37 -21.62 3.06
C ARG A 182 -7.90 -22.83 3.86
N ASP A 183 -8.04 -24.01 3.27
CA ASP A 183 -7.73 -25.29 3.94
C ASP A 183 -6.51 -25.96 3.31
N GLN A 184 -5.69 -25.18 2.59
CA GLN A 184 -4.47 -25.71 2.01
C GLN A 184 -3.47 -26.00 3.13
N GLU A 185 -3.14 -27.28 3.34
CA GLU A 185 -2.07 -27.70 4.23
C GLU A 185 -0.73 -27.15 3.71
N VAL A 186 -0.23 -26.09 4.34
CA VAL A 186 1.03 -25.45 3.96
C VAL A 186 2.23 -26.19 4.54
N GLU A 187 2.08 -26.77 5.75
CA GLU A 187 3.15 -27.43 6.49
C GLU A 187 2.62 -28.59 7.32
N ASP A 188 3.40 -29.68 7.40
CA ASP A 188 3.18 -30.76 8.36
C ASP A 188 3.37 -30.30 9.82
N PHE A 189 2.82 -31.04 10.78
CA PHE A 189 2.97 -30.73 12.21
C PHE A 189 4.44 -30.65 12.67
N VAL A 190 5.30 -31.53 12.12
CA VAL A 190 6.73 -31.57 12.47
C VAL A 190 7.47 -30.35 11.91
N THR A 191 7.19 -29.97 10.66
CA THR A 191 7.81 -28.79 10.04
C THR A 191 7.32 -27.51 10.71
N TRP A 192 6.03 -27.41 11.03
CA TRP A 192 5.46 -26.30 11.81
C TRP A 192 6.19 -26.12 13.16
N LYS A 193 6.39 -27.21 13.91
CA LYS A 193 7.08 -27.17 15.21
C LYS A 193 8.52 -26.65 15.05
N ASN A 194 9.26 -27.18 14.08
CA ASN A 194 10.64 -26.79 13.81
C ASN A 194 10.74 -25.33 13.36
N ASN A 195 9.83 -24.87 12.50
CA ASN A 195 9.77 -23.49 12.02
C ASN A 195 9.44 -22.53 13.16
N ARG A 196 8.51 -22.89 14.04
CA ARG A 196 8.15 -22.09 15.21
C ARG A 196 9.32 -21.99 16.20
N GLN A 197 10.09 -23.05 16.39
CA GLN A 197 11.29 -23.02 17.22
C GLN A 197 12.37 -22.14 16.58
N LYS A 198 12.65 -22.32 15.29
CA LYS A 198 13.60 -21.49 14.54
C LYS A 198 13.23 -20.00 14.58
N LEU A 199 11.94 -19.67 14.48
CA LEU A 199 11.46 -18.30 14.58
C LEU A 199 11.72 -17.70 15.97
N LYS A 200 11.47 -18.47 17.04
CA LYS A 200 11.78 -18.05 18.42
C LYS A 200 13.27 -17.77 18.59
N ASP A 201 14.12 -18.68 18.12
CA ASP A 201 15.58 -18.53 18.23
C ASP A 201 16.06 -17.29 17.46
N LEU A 202 15.50 -17.03 16.27
CA LEU A 202 15.79 -15.81 15.50
C LEU A 202 15.35 -14.53 16.22
N LEU A 203 14.18 -14.54 16.87
CA LEU A 203 13.68 -13.42 17.67
C LEU A 203 14.57 -13.13 18.88
N VAL A 204 14.99 -14.17 19.61
CA VAL A 204 15.93 -14.05 20.73
C VAL A 204 17.24 -13.48 20.25
N ARG A 205 17.81 -14.03 19.18
CA ARG A 205 19.05 -13.54 18.59
C ARG A 205 18.92 -12.09 18.11
N MET A 206 17.79 -11.71 17.54
CA MET A 206 17.54 -10.32 17.15
C MET A 206 17.58 -9.40 18.37
N ASN A 207 16.94 -9.79 19.47
CA ASN A 207 16.93 -9.03 20.73
C ASN A 207 18.33 -8.92 21.35
N GLU A 208 19.12 -9.99 21.32
CA GLU A 208 20.53 -9.95 21.78
C GLU A 208 21.42 -9.04 20.92
N ASN A 209 21.11 -8.90 19.63
CA ASN A 209 21.84 -8.01 18.72
C ASN A 209 21.31 -6.56 18.72
N LEU A 210 20.26 -6.24 19.50
CA LEU A 210 19.85 -4.85 19.69
C LEU A 210 20.92 -4.12 20.52
N PRO A 211 21.46 -2.98 20.04
CA PRO A 211 22.38 -2.17 20.83
C PRO A 211 21.70 -1.72 22.13
N SER A 212 22.37 -1.90 23.27
CA SER A 212 21.92 -1.30 24.53
C SER A 212 22.10 0.22 24.47
N GLU A 213 21.07 0.98 24.84
CA GLU A 213 21.11 2.46 24.87
C GLU A 213 22.08 3.04 25.94
N GLU A 214 22.81 2.18 26.65
CA GLU A 214 23.77 2.54 27.69
C GLU A 214 25.17 2.90 27.14
N SER A 215 25.43 2.70 25.84
CA SER A 215 26.73 3.03 25.22
C SER A 215 26.80 4.40 24.53
N ASP A 216 25.72 5.19 24.56
CA ASP A 216 25.63 6.55 23.98
C ASP A 216 25.56 7.67 25.05
N SER A 217 25.97 7.40 26.30
CA SER A 217 26.14 8.40 27.37
C SER A 217 27.60 8.75 27.64
#